data_AF-A0A9Q9BLW0-F1
#
_entry.id   AF-A0A9Q9BLW0-F1
#
_cell.length_a   1.000
_cell.length_b   1.000
_cell.length_c   1.000
_cell.angle_alpha   90.00
_cell.angle_beta   90.00
_cell.angle_gamma   90.00
#
_symmetry.space_group_name_H-M   'P 1'
#
loop_
_entity.id
_entity.type
_entity.pdbx_description
1 polymer ?
#
loop_
_entity_poly.entity_id
_entity_poly.type
_entity_poly.pdbx_seq_one_letter_code
_entity_poly.pdbx_strand_id
1 'polypeptide(L)'
;MKIYNITSYAGKDSFAILRPSNKQNIKEVDVLDVWWDDWCSGGDKIGDFVFCYAINVCKNSIFKLLKEKFKELKSVELRYNKTDKELNAKNIRRLKWLPKEAIPLTAFFSPISFDCLPQSTIIRSERGIEEIIGVADLRGDVIIPREQGKGLFFSSDVIGDFDFFTLTNSGFLLCTERVKEFCKNNNYENVVFLEMGEII
;
A
#
# COMPACT_ATOMS: atom_id res chain seq x y z
N MET A 1 -7.77 8.76 -17.83
CA MET A 1 -7.53 7.40 -17.26
C MET A 1 -7.53 7.49 -15.75
N LYS A 2 -8.25 6.64 -15.02
CA LYS A 2 -8.31 6.70 -13.54
C LYS A 2 -7.00 6.27 -12.90
N ILE A 3 -6.70 6.86 -11.74
CA ILE A 3 -5.57 6.48 -10.89
C ILE A 3 -6.04 6.13 -9.48
N TYR A 4 -5.29 5.25 -8.84
CA TYR A 4 -5.66 4.61 -7.60
C TYR A 4 -4.51 4.60 -6.60
N ASN A 5 -4.83 4.65 -5.32
CA ASN A 5 -3.92 4.22 -4.26
C ASN A 5 -4.23 2.75 -3.95
N ILE A 6 -3.18 1.93 -3.82
CA ILE A 6 -3.30 0.53 -3.39
C ILE A 6 -3.28 0.49 -1.87
N THR A 7 -4.22 -0.22 -1.28
CA THR A 7 -4.24 -0.50 0.14
C THR A 7 -4.80 -1.89 0.41
N SER A 8 -4.94 -2.24 1.69
CA SER A 8 -5.44 -3.52 2.17
C SER A 8 -6.37 -3.26 3.35
N TYR A 9 -7.23 -4.21 3.69
CA TYR A 9 -8.04 -4.07 4.89
C TYR A 9 -7.19 -4.29 6.14
N ALA A 10 -7.35 -3.41 7.13
CA ALA A 10 -6.94 -3.67 8.50
C ALA A 10 -8.10 -4.35 9.24
N GLY A 11 -7.81 -5.38 10.04
CA GLY A 11 -8.78 -5.97 10.97
C GLY A 11 -9.88 -6.84 10.35
N LYS A 12 -9.88 -7.04 9.02
CA LYS A 12 -10.95 -7.75 8.29
C LYS A 12 -10.55 -9.17 7.90
N ASP A 13 -11.53 -10.06 7.73
CA ASP A 13 -11.42 -11.40 7.12
C ASP A 13 -10.31 -12.28 7.71
N SER A 14 -10.05 -12.09 9.00
CA SER A 14 -9.00 -12.78 9.75
C SER A 14 -7.58 -12.54 9.24
N PHE A 15 -7.34 -11.48 8.48
CA PHE A 15 -6.01 -11.16 7.98
C PHE A 15 -5.09 -10.63 9.08
N ALA A 16 -3.86 -11.14 9.06
CA ALA A 16 -2.74 -10.60 9.80
C ALA A 16 -2.26 -9.30 9.15
N ILE A 17 -1.69 -8.43 9.97
CA ILE A 17 -1.18 -7.13 9.54
C ILE A 17 0.24 -6.90 10.05
N LEU A 18 0.96 -6.03 9.36
CA LEU A 18 2.31 -5.62 9.73
C LEU A 18 2.32 -4.19 10.22
N ARG A 19 3.26 -3.91 11.13
CA ARG A 19 3.66 -2.57 11.50
C ARG A 19 5.10 -2.33 11.04
N PRO A 20 5.37 -1.32 10.20
CA PRO A 20 6.72 -0.99 9.82
C PRO A 20 7.44 -0.20 10.93
N SER A 21 8.76 -0.18 10.89
CA SER A 21 9.56 0.75 11.67
C SER A 21 9.19 2.19 11.33
N ASN A 22 8.97 3.02 12.36
CA ASN A 22 8.72 4.45 12.18
C ASN A 22 10.01 5.27 11.96
N LYS A 23 11.17 4.61 11.96
CA LYS A 23 12.50 5.24 11.78
C LYS A 23 13.10 5.02 10.40
N GLN A 24 12.46 4.21 9.56
CA GLN A 24 12.99 3.84 8.25
C GLN A 24 12.12 4.42 7.15
N ASN A 25 12.77 5.06 6.19
CA ASN A 25 12.17 5.39 4.91
C ASN A 25 12.42 4.22 3.95
N ILE A 26 11.35 3.64 3.39
CA ILE A 26 11.45 2.52 2.45
C ILE A 26 12.33 2.84 1.22
N LYS A 27 12.39 4.11 0.81
CA LYS A 27 13.21 4.54 -0.33
C LYS A 27 14.72 4.57 -0.02
N GLU A 28 15.12 4.46 1.24
CA GLU A 28 16.49 4.67 1.72
C GLU A 28 17.11 3.43 2.38
N VAL A 29 16.40 2.29 2.42
CA VAL A 29 16.86 1.08 3.09
C VAL A 29 16.75 -0.14 2.17
N ASP A 30 17.72 -1.05 2.27
CA ASP A 30 17.66 -2.35 1.57
C ASP A 30 16.78 -3.36 2.30
N VAL A 31 16.64 -3.17 3.62
CA VAL A 31 15.86 -4.05 4.51
C VAL A 31 14.99 -3.20 5.44
N LEU A 32 13.68 -3.45 5.43
CA LEU A 32 12.69 -2.80 6.28
C LEU A 32 12.38 -3.68 7.50
N ASP A 33 12.57 -3.13 8.70
CA ASP A 33 12.16 -3.76 9.94
C ASP A 33 10.64 -3.69 10.11
N VAL A 34 10.03 -4.84 10.34
CA VAL A 34 8.58 -5.00 10.53
C VAL A 34 8.27 -5.88 11.73
N TRP A 35 7.08 -5.70 12.29
CA TRP A 35 6.50 -6.55 13.33
C TRP A 35 5.13 -7.00 12.88
N TRP A 36 4.75 -8.24 13.21
CA TRP A 36 3.34 -8.60 13.19
C TRP A 36 2.62 -7.77 14.25
N ASP A 37 1.54 -7.08 13.86
CA ASP A 37 0.82 -6.15 14.72
C ASP A 37 -0.46 -6.82 15.25
N ASP A 38 -0.73 -6.65 16.54
CA ASP A 38 -1.83 -7.30 17.23
C ASP A 38 -3.02 -6.40 17.52
N TRP A 39 -2.85 -5.07 17.39
CA TRP A 39 -3.91 -4.11 17.72
C TRP A 39 -5.01 -4.04 16.67
N CYS A 40 -4.63 -4.00 15.39
CA CYS A 40 -5.58 -3.89 14.27
C CYS A 40 -5.63 -5.16 13.43
N SER A 41 -5.13 -6.28 13.95
CA SER A 41 -5.19 -7.56 13.24
C SER A 41 -6.58 -8.19 13.33
N GLY A 42 -7.04 -8.73 12.20
CA GLY A 42 -8.27 -9.52 12.16
C GLY A 42 -8.03 -10.98 12.56
N GLY A 43 -6.79 -11.47 12.48
CA GLY A 43 -6.43 -12.87 12.69
C GLY A 43 -5.00 -13.20 12.23
N ASP A 44 -4.73 -14.45 11.89
CA ASP A 44 -3.40 -14.94 11.53
C ASP A 44 -3.25 -15.31 10.04
N LYS A 45 -4.29 -15.07 9.22
CA LYS A 45 -4.26 -15.37 7.78
C LYS A 45 -3.37 -14.36 7.05
N ILE A 46 -2.42 -14.82 6.25
CA ILE A 46 -1.61 -13.94 5.39
C ILE A 46 -2.32 -13.78 4.04
N GLY A 47 -2.80 -12.57 3.75
CA GLY A 47 -3.36 -12.20 2.46
C GLY A 47 -2.30 -12.10 1.36
N ASP A 48 -2.76 -12.00 0.11
CA ASP A 48 -1.89 -11.74 -1.04
C ASP A 48 -1.20 -10.38 -0.94
N PHE A 49 -1.97 -9.38 -0.50
CA PHE A 49 -1.48 -8.12 0.02
C PHE A 49 -1.67 -8.08 1.54
N VAL A 50 -0.72 -7.43 2.22
CA VAL A 50 -0.71 -7.35 3.68
C VAL A 50 -0.73 -5.88 4.08
N PHE A 51 -1.71 -5.51 4.89
CA PHE A 51 -1.80 -4.16 5.42
C PHE A 51 -0.55 -3.84 6.25
N CYS A 52 0.14 -2.77 5.89
CA CYS A 52 1.35 -2.31 6.55
C CYS A 52 1.39 -0.77 6.61
N TYR A 53 0.29 -0.18 7.10
CA TYR A 53 0.11 1.28 7.18
C TYR A 53 0.38 1.94 5.81
N ALA A 54 1.34 2.86 5.71
CA ALA A 54 1.70 3.55 4.46
C ALA A 54 2.60 2.72 3.52
N ILE A 55 3.03 1.53 3.93
CA ILE A 55 3.92 0.68 3.15
C ILE A 55 3.10 -0.38 2.41
N ASN A 56 3.36 -0.51 1.11
CA ASN A 56 2.75 -1.55 0.29
C ASN A 56 3.53 -2.84 0.47
N VAL A 57 2.87 -3.91 0.91
CA VAL A 57 3.46 -5.23 1.11
C VAL A 57 2.61 -6.29 0.40
N CYS A 58 3.25 -7.18 -0.34
CA CYS A 58 2.59 -8.34 -0.93
C CYS A 58 3.48 -9.58 -0.87
N LYS A 59 2.90 -10.74 -1.20
CA LYS A 59 3.68 -11.98 -1.39
C LYS A 59 4.74 -11.80 -2.48
N ASN A 60 5.91 -12.38 -2.28
CA ASN A 60 7.02 -12.27 -3.23
C ASN A 60 6.65 -12.75 -4.64
N SER A 61 5.82 -13.79 -4.76
CA SER A 61 5.32 -14.28 -6.04
C SER A 61 4.53 -13.22 -6.80
N ILE A 62 3.71 -12.43 -6.10
CA ILE A 62 2.89 -11.37 -6.68
C ILE A 62 3.75 -10.19 -7.09
N PHE A 63 4.70 -9.78 -6.25
CA PHE A 63 5.64 -8.72 -6.61
C PHE A 63 6.41 -9.05 -7.90
N LYS A 64 6.87 -10.30 -8.07
CA LYS A 64 7.54 -10.74 -9.30
C LYS A 64 6.65 -10.53 -10.53
N LEU A 65 5.39 -10.96 -10.45
CA LEU A 65 4.42 -10.78 -11.54
C LEU A 65 4.14 -9.29 -11.82
N LEU A 66 4.00 -8.46 -10.78
CA LEU A 66 3.83 -7.01 -10.93
C LEU A 66 5.04 -6.39 -11.63
N LYS A 67 6.27 -6.74 -11.21
CA LYS A 67 7.51 -6.22 -11.77
C LYS A 67 7.77 -6.68 -13.21
N GLU A 68 7.35 -7.90 -13.57
CA GLU A 68 7.41 -8.38 -14.95
C GLU A 68 6.45 -7.61 -15.86
N LYS A 69 5.28 -7.21 -15.34
CA LYS A 69 4.23 -6.56 -16.11
C LYS A 69 4.35 -5.04 -16.17
N PHE A 70 4.83 -4.42 -15.10
CA PHE A 70 4.84 -2.97 -14.90
C PHE A 70 6.24 -2.49 -14.57
N LYS A 71 6.68 -1.44 -15.26
CA LYS A 71 8.01 -0.86 -15.09
C LYS A 71 8.12 -0.13 -13.75
N GLU A 72 9.34 0.07 -13.29
CA GLU A 72 9.68 1.02 -12.20
C GLU A 72 9.09 0.67 -10.84
N LEU A 73 9.11 -0.62 -10.52
CA LEU A 73 8.90 -1.13 -9.17
C LEU A 73 10.21 -1.60 -8.54
N LYS A 74 10.45 -1.14 -7.32
CA LYS A 74 11.54 -1.62 -6.46
C LYS A 74 10.95 -2.38 -5.28
N SER A 75 11.65 -3.45 -4.90
CA SER A 75 11.37 -4.24 -3.70
C SER A 75 12.34 -3.90 -2.58
N VAL A 76 11.88 -4.03 -1.36
CA VAL A 76 12.67 -3.99 -0.13
C VAL A 76 12.40 -5.27 0.65
N GLU A 77 13.46 -5.89 1.14
CA GLU A 77 13.34 -7.11 1.96
C GLU A 77 12.75 -6.77 3.34
N LEU A 78 12.05 -7.72 3.94
CA LEU A 78 11.46 -7.55 5.26
C LEU A 78 12.24 -8.31 6.33
N ARG A 79 12.61 -7.62 7.41
CA ARG A 79 13.13 -8.23 8.62
C ARG A 79 12.04 -8.27 9.68
N TYR A 80 11.59 -9.48 10.01
CA TYR A 80 10.57 -9.70 11.03
C TYR A 80 11.20 -9.68 12.41
N ASN A 81 10.84 -8.68 13.19
CA ASN A 81 11.22 -8.53 14.58
C ASN A 81 10.10 -9.06 15.47
N LYS A 82 10.45 -9.60 16.64
CA LYS A 82 9.47 -10.07 17.62
C LYS A 82 9.00 -8.92 18.49
N THR A 83 7.71 -8.89 18.77
CA THR A 83 7.11 -8.01 19.78
C THR A 83 7.36 -8.53 21.18
N ASP A 84 7.22 -7.67 22.20
CA ASP A 84 7.28 -8.10 23.61
C ASP A 84 6.25 -9.18 23.94
N LYS A 85 5.07 -9.13 23.31
CA LYS A 85 4.02 -10.15 23.46
C LYS A 85 4.47 -11.50 22.93
N GLU A 86 5.14 -11.55 21.77
CA GLU A 86 5.70 -12.78 21.24
C GLU A 86 6.81 -13.33 22.12
N LEU A 87 7.69 -12.46 22.63
CA LEU A 87 8.83 -12.87 23.47
C LEU A 87 8.38 -13.43 24.83
N ASN A 88 7.30 -12.86 25.41
CA ASN A 88 6.80 -13.25 26.73
C ASN A 88 5.67 -14.30 26.68
N ALA A 89 5.22 -14.70 25.49
CA ALA A 89 4.16 -15.68 25.36
C ALA A 89 4.62 -17.07 25.82
N LYS A 90 3.95 -17.63 26.86
CA LYS A 90 4.17 -19.02 27.29
C LYS A 90 3.95 -20.04 26.16
N ASN A 91 3.06 -19.72 25.21
CA ASN A 91 2.85 -20.51 24.02
C ASN A 91 2.49 -19.61 22.83
N ILE A 92 3.48 -19.36 21.96
CA ILE A 92 3.35 -18.51 20.78
C ILE A 92 2.28 -19.00 19.78
N ARG A 93 2.00 -20.31 19.76
CA ARG A 93 0.96 -20.88 18.86
C ARG A 93 -0.46 -20.42 19.25
N ARG A 94 -0.67 -19.97 20.48
CA ARG A 94 -1.99 -19.47 20.96
C ARG A 94 -2.27 -18.01 20.61
N LEU A 95 -1.28 -17.28 20.09
CA LEU A 95 -1.48 -15.89 19.68
C LEU A 95 -2.33 -15.85 18.40
N LYS A 96 -3.61 -15.48 18.50
CA LYS A 96 -4.59 -15.56 17.40
C LYS A 96 -4.30 -14.65 16.20
N TRP A 97 -3.51 -13.61 16.40
CA TRP A 97 -3.17 -12.60 15.40
C TRP A 97 -1.86 -12.89 14.67
N LEU A 98 -1.05 -13.82 15.20
CA LEU A 98 0.29 -14.09 14.69
C LEU A 98 0.24 -15.23 13.67
N PRO A 99 0.65 -15.00 12.42
CA PRO A 99 0.73 -16.05 11.41
C PRO A 99 1.45 -17.31 11.88
N LYS A 100 0.89 -18.46 11.51
CA LYS A 100 1.47 -19.78 11.81
C LYS A 100 2.34 -20.32 10.71
N GLU A 101 2.19 -19.76 9.51
CA GLU A 101 2.94 -20.10 8.32
C GLU A 101 3.95 -18.99 8.01
N ALA A 102 5.13 -19.39 7.56
CA ALA A 102 6.12 -18.46 7.05
C ALA A 102 5.91 -18.31 5.54
N ILE A 103 5.39 -17.16 5.12
CA ILE A 103 5.22 -16.82 3.70
C ILE A 103 6.18 -15.68 3.36
N PRO A 104 7.00 -15.80 2.29
CA PRO A 104 7.86 -14.72 1.85
C PRO A 104 7.04 -13.52 1.36
N LEU A 105 7.19 -12.38 2.04
CA LEU A 105 6.61 -11.09 1.67
C LEU A 105 7.71 -10.08 1.36
N THR A 106 7.37 -9.08 0.54
CA THR A 106 8.25 -7.96 0.21
C THR A 106 7.47 -6.66 0.26
N ALA A 107 8.11 -5.62 0.77
CA ALA A 107 7.61 -4.28 0.59
C ALA A 107 8.01 -3.76 -0.79
N PHE A 108 7.19 -2.90 -1.38
CA PHE A 108 7.50 -2.32 -2.68
C PHE A 108 7.07 -0.87 -2.81
N PHE A 109 7.74 -0.18 -3.74
CA PHE A 109 7.47 1.21 -4.07
C PHE A 109 7.88 1.52 -5.52
N SER A 110 7.44 2.66 -6.03
CA SER A 110 7.98 3.24 -7.26
C SER A 110 8.97 4.35 -6.92
N PRO A 111 10.19 4.34 -7.52
CA PRO A 111 11.16 5.40 -7.32
C PRO A 111 10.80 6.68 -8.09
N ILE A 112 9.90 6.59 -9.07
CA ILE A 112 9.52 7.71 -9.92
C ILE A 112 8.44 8.54 -9.24
N SER A 113 8.56 9.85 -9.37
CA SER A 113 7.63 10.81 -8.79
C SER A 113 7.20 11.82 -9.85
N PHE A 114 5.93 12.22 -9.81
CA PHE A 114 5.39 13.23 -10.72
C PHE A 114 4.62 14.30 -9.95
N ASP A 115 4.71 15.52 -10.46
CA ASP A 115 3.89 16.63 -9.98
C ASP A 115 2.46 16.50 -10.52
N CYS A 116 1.49 16.77 -9.65
CA CYS A 116 0.10 16.87 -10.06
C CYS A 116 -0.17 18.23 -10.73
N LEU A 117 -1.18 18.26 -11.60
CA LEU A 117 -1.66 19.47 -12.25
C LEU A 117 -2.29 20.46 -11.24
N PRO A 118 -2.28 21.78 -11.54
CA PRO A 118 -2.79 22.81 -10.63
C PRO A 118 -4.25 22.66 -10.22
N GLN A 119 -5.08 22.02 -11.05
CA GLN A 119 -6.50 21.75 -10.74
C GLN A 119 -6.72 20.63 -9.72
N SER A 120 -5.66 19.98 -9.24
CA SER A 120 -5.76 19.00 -8.16
C SER A 120 -6.19 19.65 -6.87
N THR A 121 -7.12 19.02 -6.15
CA THR A 121 -7.69 19.59 -4.91
C THR A 121 -6.90 19.12 -3.70
N ILE A 122 -5.83 19.85 -3.37
CA ILE A 122 -4.88 19.49 -2.31
C ILE A 122 -4.70 20.67 -1.36
N ILE A 123 -4.83 20.41 -0.05
CA ILE A 123 -4.48 21.35 1.01
C ILE A 123 -3.02 21.10 1.40
N ARG A 124 -2.22 22.17 1.41
CA ARG A 124 -0.81 22.14 1.78
C ARG A 124 -0.53 23.11 2.92
N SER A 125 0.39 22.73 3.78
CA SER A 125 1.04 23.62 4.74
C SER A 125 2.56 23.57 4.58
N GLU A 126 3.27 24.29 5.44
CA GLU A 126 4.73 24.27 5.51
C GLU A 126 5.30 22.86 5.76
N ARG A 127 4.49 21.93 6.28
CA ARG A 127 4.87 20.54 6.55
C ARG A 127 4.63 19.60 5.35
N GLY A 128 4.06 20.10 4.25
CA GLY A 128 3.76 19.33 3.05
C GLY A 128 2.26 19.20 2.79
N ILE A 129 1.86 18.08 2.19
CA ILE A 129 0.45 17.78 1.89
C ILE A 129 -0.27 17.42 3.20
N GLU A 130 -1.31 18.17 3.53
CA GLU A 130 -2.16 17.89 4.69
C GLU A 130 -3.35 17.03 4.30
N GLU A 131 -3.98 17.34 3.16
CA GLU A 131 -5.18 16.66 2.70
C GLU A 131 -5.26 16.66 1.17
N ILE A 132 -5.80 15.57 0.61
CA ILE A 132 -6.27 15.52 -0.77
C ILE A 132 -7.79 15.42 -0.72
N ILE A 133 -8.47 16.49 -1.12
CA ILE A 133 -9.92 16.61 -0.93
C ILE A 133 -10.65 15.73 -1.94
N GLY A 134 -11.70 15.05 -1.49
CA GLY A 134 -12.66 14.36 -2.35
C GLY A 134 -12.15 13.08 -2.99
N VAL A 135 -11.00 12.54 -2.57
CA VAL A 135 -10.52 11.21 -2.97
C VAL A 135 -11.38 10.11 -2.34
N ALA A 136 -11.34 8.91 -2.92
CA ALA A 136 -11.98 7.76 -2.31
C ALA A 136 -11.34 7.42 -0.96
N ASP A 137 -12.18 7.01 0.00
CA ASP A 137 -11.77 6.70 1.37
C ASP A 137 -12.26 5.31 1.77
N LEU A 138 -11.51 4.64 2.65
CA LEU A 138 -11.89 3.34 3.20
C LEU A 138 -12.27 3.50 4.67
N ARG A 139 -13.57 3.44 4.97
CA ARG A 139 -14.07 3.49 6.36
C ARG A 139 -14.56 2.13 6.79
N GLY A 140 -13.75 1.45 7.58
CA GLY A 140 -13.99 0.04 7.92
C GLY A 140 -13.91 -0.81 6.66
N ASP A 141 -15.03 -1.39 6.25
CA ASP A 141 -15.15 -2.20 5.04
C ASP A 141 -15.84 -1.47 3.87
N VAL A 142 -16.26 -0.22 4.07
CA VAL A 142 -16.99 0.57 3.07
C VAL A 142 -16.05 1.51 2.34
N ILE A 143 -16.06 1.42 1.00
CA ILE A 143 -15.39 2.40 0.13
C ILE A 143 -16.34 3.56 -0.11
N ILE A 144 -15.96 4.74 0.36
CA ILE A 144 -16.60 6.00 -0.01
C ILE A 144 -16.00 6.44 -1.35
N PRO A 145 -16.80 6.62 -2.41
CA PRO A 145 -16.30 6.92 -3.74
C PRO A 145 -15.71 8.33 -3.83
N ARG A 146 -14.80 8.53 -4.80
CA ARG A 146 -14.25 9.84 -5.17
C ARG A 146 -15.37 10.79 -5.61
N GLU A 147 -15.28 12.05 -5.18
CA GLU A 147 -16.14 13.12 -5.68
C GLU A 147 -15.73 13.54 -7.10
N GLN A 148 -16.72 13.70 -7.99
CA GLN A 148 -16.47 14.11 -9.37
C GLN A 148 -15.77 15.48 -9.42
N GLY A 149 -14.70 15.58 -10.21
CA GLY A 149 -13.93 16.83 -10.37
C GLY A 149 -12.96 17.14 -9.23
N LYS A 150 -12.83 16.28 -8.21
CA LYS A 150 -11.89 16.45 -7.09
C LYS A 150 -10.85 15.33 -7.03
N GLY A 151 -9.73 15.57 -6.39
CA GLY A 151 -8.62 14.63 -6.20
C GLY A 151 -7.38 15.07 -6.95
N LEU A 152 -6.59 14.09 -7.40
CA LEU A 152 -5.33 14.32 -8.11
C LEU A 152 -5.55 14.28 -9.63
N PHE A 153 -4.95 15.24 -10.33
CA PHE A 153 -4.91 15.24 -11.79
C PHE A 153 -3.46 15.22 -12.26
N PHE A 154 -3.14 14.40 -13.25
CA PHE A 154 -1.82 14.31 -13.85
C PHE A 154 -1.91 14.46 -15.36
N SER A 155 -0.89 15.02 -16.00
CA SER A 155 -0.83 15.11 -17.46
C SER A 155 -0.42 13.77 -18.07
N SER A 156 -1.14 13.32 -19.10
CA SER A 156 -0.74 12.14 -19.87
C SER A 156 0.66 12.25 -20.48
N ASP A 157 1.05 13.46 -20.88
CA ASP A 157 2.35 13.72 -21.53
C ASP A 157 3.51 13.54 -20.55
N VAL A 158 3.26 13.77 -19.26
CA VAL A 158 4.26 13.61 -18.19
C VAL A 158 4.31 12.17 -17.69
N ILE A 159 3.15 11.53 -17.50
CA ILE A 159 3.09 10.14 -17.01
C ILE A 159 3.54 9.14 -18.09
N GLY A 160 3.27 9.40 -19.37
CA GLY A 160 3.64 8.49 -20.45
C GLY A 160 3.08 7.08 -20.27
N ASP A 161 3.96 6.08 -20.22
CA ASP A 161 3.61 4.66 -20.10
C ASP A 161 3.81 4.08 -18.68
N PHE A 162 4.01 4.93 -17.66
CA PHE A 162 4.18 4.47 -16.27
C PHE A 162 2.84 4.07 -15.64
N ASP A 163 2.80 2.83 -15.14
CA ASP A 163 1.64 2.27 -14.45
C ASP A 163 1.70 2.39 -12.92
N PHE A 164 2.91 2.58 -12.36
CA PHE A 164 3.17 2.86 -10.95
C PHE A 164 4.03 4.11 -10.83
N PHE A 165 3.67 4.99 -9.90
CA PHE A 165 4.43 6.22 -9.61
C PHE A 165 4.05 6.76 -8.24
N THR A 166 4.79 7.76 -7.76
CA THR A 166 4.44 8.48 -6.54
C THR A 166 4.10 9.94 -6.84
N LEU A 167 3.24 10.56 -6.03
CA LEU A 167 3.08 12.02 -6.08
C LEU A 167 4.32 12.67 -5.45
N THR A 168 4.91 13.65 -6.13
CA THR A 168 6.09 14.39 -5.64
C THR A 168 5.87 14.91 -4.23
N ASN A 169 6.91 14.82 -3.39
CA ASN A 169 6.88 15.22 -1.97
C ASN A 169 5.79 14.50 -1.16
N SER A 170 5.45 13.27 -1.53
CA SER A 170 4.51 12.42 -0.78
C SER A 170 4.97 10.96 -0.73
N GLY A 171 4.39 10.19 0.20
CA GLY A 171 4.55 8.75 0.29
C GLY A 171 3.49 7.95 -0.49
N PHE A 172 2.57 8.61 -1.20
CA PHE A 172 1.47 7.92 -1.87
C PHE A 172 1.96 7.18 -3.12
N LEU A 173 1.96 5.85 -3.07
CA LEU A 173 2.10 5.01 -4.26
C LEU A 173 0.78 5.00 -5.02
N LEU A 174 0.83 5.52 -6.24
CA LEU A 174 -0.28 5.59 -7.16
C LEU A 174 -0.10 4.58 -8.28
N CYS A 175 -1.21 4.05 -8.78
CA CYS A 175 -1.22 3.17 -9.93
C CYS A 175 -2.37 3.48 -10.88
N THR A 176 -2.24 3.07 -12.14
CA THR A 176 -3.27 3.24 -13.17
C THR A 176 -4.38 2.19 -13.05
N GLU A 177 -5.49 2.39 -13.79
CA GLU A 177 -6.54 1.36 -13.93
C GLU A 177 -6.00 0.00 -14.40
N ARG A 178 -4.95 -0.01 -15.23
CA ARG A 178 -4.37 -1.25 -15.76
C ARG A 178 -3.83 -2.16 -14.66
N VAL A 179 -3.24 -1.59 -13.61
CA VAL A 179 -2.78 -2.34 -12.44
C VAL A 179 -3.96 -2.91 -11.66
N LYS A 180 -5.00 -2.11 -11.45
CA LYS A 180 -6.24 -2.55 -10.79
C LYS A 180 -6.91 -3.70 -11.53
N GLU A 181 -7.06 -3.59 -12.84
CA GLU A 181 -7.62 -4.66 -13.69
C GLU A 181 -6.75 -5.92 -13.63
N PHE A 182 -5.43 -5.79 -13.69
CA PHE A 182 -4.52 -6.92 -13.54
C PHE A 182 -4.71 -7.64 -12.20
N CYS A 183 -4.75 -6.92 -11.08
CA CYS A 183 -4.94 -7.52 -9.76
C CYS A 183 -6.32 -8.17 -9.62
N LYS A 184 -7.38 -7.54 -10.14
CA LYS A 184 -8.74 -8.11 -10.17
C LYS A 184 -8.82 -9.39 -10.98
N ASN A 185 -8.23 -9.41 -12.17
CA ASN A 185 -8.25 -10.58 -13.05
C ASN A 185 -7.48 -11.78 -12.47
N ASN A 186 -6.51 -11.53 -11.59
CA ASN A 186 -5.80 -12.58 -10.85
C ASN A 186 -6.48 -12.96 -9.51
N ASN A 187 -7.60 -12.32 -9.16
CA ASN A 187 -8.34 -12.57 -7.91
C ASN A 187 -7.48 -12.46 -6.63
N TYR A 188 -6.55 -11.50 -6.58
CA TYR A 188 -5.71 -11.34 -5.40
C TYR A 188 -6.53 -10.97 -4.15
N GLU A 189 -6.20 -11.62 -3.03
CA GLU A 189 -6.85 -11.37 -1.75
C GLU A 189 -6.33 -10.08 -1.05
N ASN A 190 -7.21 -9.49 -0.24
CA ASN A 190 -6.89 -8.37 0.65
C ASN A 190 -6.26 -7.13 -0.04
N VAL A 191 -6.67 -6.86 -1.28
CA VAL A 191 -6.26 -5.65 -2.02
C VAL A 191 -7.46 -4.76 -2.29
N VAL A 192 -7.28 -3.47 -2.05
CA VAL A 192 -8.29 -2.42 -2.26
C VAL A 192 -7.66 -1.32 -3.10
N PHE A 193 -8.44 -0.78 -4.02
CA PHE A 193 -8.04 0.32 -4.89
C PHE A 193 -8.94 1.52 -4.62
N LEU A 194 -8.36 2.56 -4.03
CA LEU A 194 -9.06 3.81 -3.74
C LEU A 194 -8.82 4.77 -4.89
N GLU A 195 -9.88 5.20 -5.58
CA GLU A 195 -9.78 6.16 -6.69
C GLU A 195 -9.29 7.51 -6.16
N MET A 196 -8.10 7.92 -6.60
CA MET A 196 -7.45 9.15 -6.15
C MET A 196 -7.62 10.30 -7.14
N GLY A 197 -7.94 9.99 -8.40
CA GLY A 197 -7.70 10.96 -9.45
C GLY A 197 -7.81 10.43 -10.87
N GLU A 198 -7.39 11.28 -11.81
CA GLU A 198 -7.33 10.97 -13.23
C GLU A 198 -6.05 11.50 -13.89
N ILE A 199 -5.54 10.75 -14.85
CA ILE A 199 -4.62 11.23 -15.88
C ILE A 199 -5.45 11.78 -17.03
N ILE A 200 -5.19 13.04 -17.38
CA ILE A 200 -5.92 13.81 -18.40
C ILE A 200 -4.99 14.33 -19.48
#